data_AF-A0A392QRT9-F1
#
_entry.id   AF-A0A392QRT9-F1
#
_cell.length_a   1.000
_cell.length_b   1.000
_cell.length_c   1.000
_cell.angle_alpha   90.00
_cell.angle_beta   90.00
_cell.angle_gamma   90.00
#
_symmetry.space_group_name_H-M   'P 1'
#
loop_
_entity.id
_entity.type
_entity.pdbx_description
1 polymer ?
#
loop_
_entity_poly.entity_id
_entity_poly.type
_entity_poly.pdbx_seq_one_letter_code
_entity_poly.pdbx_strand_id
1 'polypeptide(L)'
;METEGFKVSADAVNVLNNALNVYLKRLIKPCLDLATSKSVKKLSSQIQPGLNELPRNRCMQKLIGPASASISDFKTAMELNPTILGEDWSLHFERVCFLASEE
;
A
#
# COMPACT_ATOMS: atom_id res chain seq x y z
N MET A 1 -18.05 -26.25 34.92
CA MET A 1 -17.51 -24.88 34.88
C MET A 1 -17.90 -24.30 33.55
N GLU A 2 -18.97 -23.52 33.55
CA GLU A 2 -19.38 -22.72 32.39
C GLU A 2 -18.35 -21.59 32.28
N THR A 3 -17.71 -21.44 31.12
CA THR A 3 -16.87 -20.27 30.88
C THR A 3 -17.80 -19.07 30.93
N GLU A 4 -17.68 -18.27 31.98
CA GLU A 4 -18.31 -16.96 32.07
C GLU A 4 -17.84 -16.15 30.85
N GLY A 5 -18.67 -16.17 29.80
CA GLY A 5 -18.33 -15.59 28.51
C GLY A 5 -18.20 -14.09 28.70
N PHE A 6 -16.99 -13.57 28.59
CA PHE A 6 -16.76 -12.13 28.57
C PHE A 6 -17.61 -11.54 27.44
N LYS A 7 -18.67 -10.81 27.80
CA LYS A 7 -19.53 -10.13 26.82
C LYS A 7 -18.73 -8.97 26.24
N VAL A 8 -18.07 -9.21 25.11
CA VAL A 8 -17.48 -8.14 24.31
C VAL A 8 -18.62 -7.25 23.83
N SER A 9 -18.56 -5.95 24.18
CA SER A 9 -19.57 -4.99 23.75
C SER A 9 -19.49 -4.76 22.24
N ALA A 10 -20.61 -4.41 21.63
CA ALA A 10 -20.64 -4.01 20.22
C ALA A 10 -19.71 -2.81 19.95
N ASP A 11 -19.58 -1.90 20.93
CA ASP A 11 -18.68 -0.75 20.85
C ASP A 11 -17.21 -1.16 20.75
N ALA A 12 -16.78 -2.17 21.52
CA ALA A 12 -15.40 -2.67 21.48
C ALA A 12 -15.06 -3.27 20.10
N VAL A 13 -15.99 -4.03 19.51
CA VAL A 13 -15.84 -4.58 18.15
C VAL A 13 -15.74 -3.46 17.11
N ASN A 14 -16.58 -2.43 17.23
CA ASN A 14 -16.57 -1.31 16.31
C ASN A 14 -15.26 -0.50 16.39
N VAL A 15 -14.75 -0.25 17.59
CA VAL A 15 -13.45 0.42 17.79
C VAL A 15 -12.33 -0.39 17.16
N LEU A 16 -12.29 -1.71 17.37
CA LEU A 16 -11.29 -2.58 16.78
C LEU A 16 -11.34 -2.57 15.25
N ASN A 17 -12.53 -2.71 14.66
CA ASN A 17 -12.71 -2.68 13.21
C ASN A 17 -12.26 -1.35 12.61
N ASN A 18 -12.54 -0.24 13.29
CA ASN A 18 -12.09 1.08 12.86
C ASN A 18 -10.57 1.22 12.96
N ALA A 19 -9.96 0.77 14.06
CA ALA A 19 -8.52 0.77 14.23
C ALA A 19 -7.82 -0.08 13.16
N LEU A 20 -8.34 -1.27 12.87
CA LEU A 20 -7.84 -2.15 11.81
C LEU A 20 -7.96 -1.51 10.43
N ASN A 21 -9.10 -0.91 10.11
CA ASN A 21 -9.30 -0.20 8.84
C ASN A 21 -8.29 0.95 8.67
N VAL A 22 -8.05 1.73 9.73
CA VAL A 22 -7.04 2.80 9.71
C VAL A 22 -5.63 2.22 9.54
N TYR A 23 -5.31 1.14 10.25
CA TYR A 23 -4.01 0.46 10.14
C TYR A 23 -3.76 -0.05 8.71
N LEU A 24 -4.70 -0.80 8.14
CA LEU A 24 -4.57 -1.34 6.78
C LEU A 24 -4.44 -0.23 5.72
N LYS A 25 -5.20 0.85 5.85
CA LYS A 25 -5.07 2.02 4.96
C LYS A 25 -3.67 2.65 5.04
N ARG A 26 -3.12 2.79 6.26
CA ARG A 26 -1.76 3.30 6.47
C ARG A 26 -0.70 2.36 5.89
N LEU A 27 -0.91 1.05 5.96
CA LEU A 27 0.00 0.03 5.45
C LEU A 27 0.01 -0.03 3.91
N ILE A 28 -1.17 0.05 3.27
CA ILE A 28 -1.32 -0.12 1.81
C ILE A 28 -0.96 1.15 1.04
N LYS A 29 -1.22 2.34 1.61
CA LYS A 29 -1.02 3.62 0.93
C LYS A 29 0.41 3.78 0.36
N PRO A 30 1.50 3.55 1.11
CA PRO A 30 2.86 3.63 0.58
C PRO A 30 3.11 2.71 -0.62
N CYS A 31 2.54 1.50 -0.63
CA CYS A 31 2.68 0.56 -1.74
C CYS A 31 2.00 1.07 -3.01
N LEU A 32 0.82 1.68 -2.88
CA LEU A 32 0.09 2.29 -4.00
C LEU A 32 0.81 3.54 -4.52
N ASP A 33 1.35 4.36 -3.63
CA ASP A 33 2.11 5.57 -3.99
C ASP A 33 3.38 5.19 -4.78
N LEU A 34 4.04 4.07 -4.44
CA LEU A 34 5.16 3.52 -5.20
C LEU A 34 4.72 2.94 -6.56
N ALA A 35 3.64 2.17 -6.60
CA ALA A 35 3.12 1.58 -7.84
C ALA A 35 2.67 2.64 -8.85
N THR A 36 1.99 3.68 -8.38
CA THR A 36 1.58 4.83 -9.21
C THR A 36 2.80 5.60 -9.71
N SER A 37 3.81 5.83 -8.87
CA SER A 37 5.06 6.48 -9.28
C SER A 37 5.80 5.70 -10.37
N LYS A 38 5.82 4.36 -10.30
CA LYS A 38 6.41 3.49 -11.34
C LYS A 38 5.65 3.61 -12.67
N SER A 39 4.32 3.63 -12.62
CA SER A 39 3.47 3.80 -13.81
C SER A 39 3.72 5.14 -14.52
N VAL A 40 3.80 6.24 -13.76
CA VAL A 40 4.07 7.59 -14.29
C VAL A 40 5.46 7.69 -14.91
N LYS A 41 6.49 7.09 -14.29
CA LYS A 41 7.85 7.05 -14.85
C LYS A 41 7.90 6.34 -16.20
N LYS A 42 7.21 5.19 -16.33
CA LYS A 42 7.15 4.42 -17.58
C LYS A 42 6.56 5.23 -18.75
N LEU A 43 5.55 6.05 -18.46
CA LEU A 43 4.98 6.95 -19.45
C LEU A 43 5.95 8.06 -19.86
N SER A 44 6.65 8.69 -18.89
CA SER A 44 7.61 9.76 -19.19
C SER A 44 8.81 9.28 -20.03
N SER A 45 9.25 8.03 -19.85
CA SER A 45 10.34 7.44 -20.64
C SER A 45 9.96 7.11 -22.09
N GLN A 46 8.66 7.11 -22.42
CA GLN A 46 8.17 6.83 -23.78
C GLN A 46 7.96 8.10 -24.62
N ILE A 47 8.12 9.28 -24.03
CA ILE A 47 8.09 10.56 -24.75
C ILE A 47 9.51 10.84 -25.25
N GLN A 48 9.81 10.37 -26.46
CA GLN A 48 10.94 10.88 -27.23
C GLN A 48 10.79 12.41 -27.41
N PRO A 49 11.85 13.21 -27.21
CA PRO A 49 11.79 14.66 -27.41
C PRO A 49 11.89 14.97 -28.90
N GLY A 50 10.77 14.99 -29.60
CA GLY A 50 10.71 15.37 -31.00
C GLY A 50 9.29 15.77 -31.42
N LEU A 51 9.12 17.07 -31.70
CA LEU A 51 7.97 17.75 -32.32
C LEU A 51 6.83 18.24 -31.39
N ASN A 52 6.99 19.50 -31.00
CA ASN A 52 6.06 20.63 -31.09
C ASN A 52 4.64 20.57 -30.48
N GLU A 53 4.44 21.56 -29.59
CA GLU A 53 3.23 22.34 -29.30
C GLU A 53 2.10 21.73 -28.44
N LEU A 54 1.71 22.54 -27.46
CA LEU A 54 0.72 22.34 -26.38
C LEU A 54 -0.72 22.07 -26.91
N PRO A 55 -1.61 21.40 -26.15
CA PRO A 55 -2.14 21.96 -24.90
C PRO A 55 -2.01 21.04 -23.68
N ARG A 56 -1.37 21.61 -22.66
CA ARG A 56 -1.12 21.17 -21.27
C ARG A 56 -2.37 20.82 -20.43
N ASN A 57 -3.53 20.48 -21.00
CA ASN A 57 -4.78 20.44 -20.20
C ASN A 57 -5.71 19.23 -20.36
N ARG A 58 -5.24 18.11 -20.94
CA ARG A 58 -6.05 16.87 -21.00
C ARG A 58 -5.37 15.59 -20.53
N CYS A 59 -4.14 15.67 -20.02
CA CYS A 59 -3.37 14.47 -19.66
C CYS A 59 -3.47 14.05 -18.18
N MET A 60 -4.17 14.81 -17.34
CA MET A 60 -4.21 14.53 -15.90
C MET A 60 -5.28 13.50 -15.50
N GLN A 61 -6.35 13.34 -16.28
CA GLN A 61 -7.51 12.55 -15.83
C GLN A 61 -7.64 11.16 -16.48
N LYS A 62 -6.95 10.88 -17.59
CA LYS A 62 -7.23 9.66 -18.39
C LYS A 62 -6.10 8.63 -18.44
N LEU A 63 -4.94 8.87 -17.85
CA LEU A 63 -3.74 8.05 -18.13
C LEU A 63 -3.21 7.23 -16.95
N ILE A 64 -3.80 7.36 -15.77
CA ILE A 64 -3.53 6.49 -14.64
C ILE A 64 -4.53 5.34 -14.73
N GLY A 65 -4.20 4.30 -15.51
CA GLY A 65 -4.84 3.00 -15.31
C GLY A 65 -4.69 2.59 -13.84
N PRO A 66 -5.59 1.74 -13.29
CA PRO A 66 -5.52 1.36 -11.89
C PRO A 66 -4.12 0.79 -11.59
N ALA A 67 -3.37 1.48 -10.74
CA ALA A 67 -2.06 1.02 -10.32
C ALA A 67 -2.25 -0.24 -9.47
N SER A 68 -1.60 -1.32 -9.87
CA SER A 68 -1.54 -2.56 -9.09
C SER A 68 -0.26 -2.54 -8.27
N ALA A 69 -0.40 -2.66 -6.95
CA ALA A 69 0.75 -2.80 -6.06
C ALA A 69 1.25 -4.27 -6.08
N SER A 70 2.56 -4.43 -6.05
CA SER A 70 3.24 -5.72 -5.97
C SER A 70 3.85 -5.96 -4.59
N ILE A 71 4.25 -7.20 -4.31
CA ILE A 71 5.00 -7.54 -3.09
C ILE A 71 6.33 -6.79 -3.00
N SER A 72 6.95 -6.45 -4.14
CA SER A 72 8.16 -5.64 -4.19
C SER A 72 7.90 -4.18 -3.81
N ASP A 73 6.73 -3.63 -4.15
CA ASP A 73 6.30 -2.30 -3.67
C ASP A 73 6.12 -2.31 -2.16
N PHE A 74 5.54 -3.39 -1.61
CA PHE A 74 5.44 -3.58 -0.17
C PHE A 74 6.84 -3.65 0.48
N LYS A 75 7.74 -4.49 -0.03
CA LYS A 75 9.12 -4.61 0.50
C LYS A 75 9.82 -3.25 0.53
N THR A 76 9.79 -2.53 -0.59
CA THR A 76 10.40 -1.20 -0.71
C THR A 76 9.76 -0.22 0.27
N ALA A 77 8.44 -0.21 0.41
CA ALA A 77 7.75 0.68 1.34
C ALA A 77 8.13 0.41 2.80
N MET A 78 8.23 -0.86 3.19
CA MET A 78 8.58 -1.26 4.55
C MET A 78 10.06 -1.03 4.86
N GLU A 79 10.95 -1.13 3.87
CA GLU A 79 12.37 -0.73 4.02
C GLU A 79 12.52 0.78 4.25
N LEU A 80 11.68 1.60 3.59
CA LEU A 80 11.71 3.06 3.75
C LEU A 80 11.10 3.53 5.07
N ASN A 81 10.08 2.84 5.58
CA ASN A 81 9.46 3.15 6.87
C ASN A 81 8.94 1.88 7.57
N PRO A 82 9.81 1.15 8.28
CA PRO A 82 9.44 -0.11 8.92
C PRO A 82 8.48 0.07 10.09
N THR A 83 8.48 1.24 10.73
CA THR A 83 7.65 1.53 11.93
C THR A 83 6.14 1.44 11.67
N ILE A 84 5.72 1.46 10.40
CA ILE A 84 4.32 1.27 9.99
C ILE A 84 3.79 -0.13 10.36
N LEU A 85 4.66 -1.13 10.48
CA LEU A 85 4.30 -2.51 10.87
C LEU A 85 4.09 -2.69 12.38
N GLY A 86 4.40 -1.67 13.18
CA GLY A 86 4.27 -1.71 14.63
C GLY A 86 5.57 -2.10 15.35
N GLU A 87 5.42 -2.52 16.61
CA GLU A 87 6.53 -2.77 17.54
C GLU A 87 7.47 -3.89 17.05
N ASP A 88 6.90 -5.02 16.62
CA ASP A 88 7.65 -6.19 16.12
C ASP A 88 7.87 -6.18 14.60
N TRP A 89 8.04 -4.99 14.02
CA TRP A 89 8.11 -4.82 12.57
C TRP A 89 9.14 -5.74 11.90
N SER A 90 10.29 -5.98 12.54
CA SER A 90 11.35 -6.82 11.96
C SER A 90 10.89 -8.26 11.77
N LEU A 91 10.19 -8.83 12.75
CA LEU A 91 9.65 -10.18 12.69
C LEU A 91 8.50 -10.28 11.68
N HIS A 92 7.62 -9.28 11.66
CA HIS A 92 6.52 -9.22 10.69
C HIS A 92 7.05 -9.10 9.26
N PHE A 93 8.09 -8.30 9.06
CA PHE A 93 8.71 -8.11 7.75
C PHE A 93 9.40 -9.38 7.24
N GLU A 94 10.13 -10.09 8.12
CA GLU A 94 10.77 -11.37 7.79
C GLU A 94 9.75 -12.40 7.28
N ARG A 95 8.62 -12.56 7.98
CA ARG A 95 7.55 -13.48 7.57
C ARG A 95 7.00 -13.16 6.19
N VAL A 96 6.76 -11.89 5.89
CA VAL A 96 6.26 -11.48 4.57
C VAL A 96 7.30 -11.74 3.49
N CYS A 97 8.58 -11.46 3.77
CA CYS A 97 9.66 -11.72 2.84
C CYS A 97 9.84 -13.21 2.52
N PHE A 98 9.67 -14.08 3.51
CA PHE A 98 9.70 -15.53 3.35
C PHE A 98 8.52 -16.04 2.50
N LEU A 99 7.29 -15.61 2.82
CA LEU A 99 6.10 -16.00 2.05
C LEU A 99 6.18 -15.58 0.58
N ALA A 100 6.78 -14.43 0.30
CA ALA A 100 6.97 -13.92 -1.06
C ALA A 100 8.01 -14.70 -1.90
N SER A 101 8.73 -15.65 -1.30
CA SER A 101 9.73 -16.48 -1.99
C SER A 101 9.23 -17.89 -2.35
N GLU A 102 8.04 -18.27 -1.85
CA GLU A 102 7.37 -19.54 -2.19
C GLU A 102 6.34 -19.41 -3.34
N GLU A 103 6.19 -18.23 -3.92
CA GLU A 103 5.36 -17.95 -5.11
C GLU A 103 6.22 -17.84 -6.37
#